data_AF-A0A916B9U7-F1
#
_entry.id   AF-A0A916B9U7-F1
#
_cell.length_a   1.000
_cell.length_b   1.000
_cell.length_c   1.000
_cell.angle_alpha   90.00
_cell.angle_beta   90.00
_cell.angle_gamma   90.00
#
_symmetry.space_group_name_H-M   'P 1'
#
loop_
_entity.id
_entity.type
_entity.pdbx_description
1 polymer ?
#
loop_
_entity_poly.entity_id
_entity_poly.type
_entity_poly.pdbx_seq_one_letter_code
_entity_poly.pdbx_strand_id
1 'polypeptide(L)'
;MDTGNQSATAEGLFYQLIVRLHKYSLGRADHQASVHWQRGLILEDHTGARAFLEHMGNDVRIRVRSLYPERFLAALTYEVQWLVEDFWKGMRCQVTVPCLAGKPCNGLFEVGKLIESKRDGYPKYPCPVCNEWQNIEQLLHNAPEARPSPLEELLAADREETRRMLLGVRRQLGAQEARIMGRFDGVDAAGRGLMSKVEGAYDNLMRALVDEAKEGPRLFRGCLGTHFRNSLKIGRLDKINPLF
;
A
#
# COMPACT_ATOMS: atom_id res chain seq x y z
N MET A 1 -41.93 -36.91 -8.64
CA MET A 1 -42.10 -37.01 -7.18
C MET A 1 -41.47 -35.76 -6.59
N ASP A 2 -42.24 -34.67 -6.51
CA ASP A 2 -41.81 -33.39 -5.94
C ASP A 2 -41.88 -33.47 -4.41
N THR A 3 -40.72 -33.68 -3.78
CA THR A 3 -40.54 -33.38 -2.36
C THR A 3 -40.16 -31.90 -2.27
N GLY A 4 -41.18 -31.03 -2.39
CA GLY A 4 -41.01 -29.63 -2.05
C GLY A 4 -40.54 -29.53 -0.61
N ASN A 5 -39.36 -28.95 -0.39
CA ASN A 5 -38.85 -28.57 0.92
C ASN A 5 -39.95 -27.80 1.66
N GLN A 6 -40.65 -28.47 2.58
CA GLN A 6 -41.61 -27.82 3.47
C GLN A 6 -40.80 -27.05 4.51
N SER A 7 -40.44 -25.82 4.16
CA SER A 7 -39.88 -24.84 5.07
C SER A 7 -40.96 -24.42 6.07
N ALA A 8 -40.96 -25.05 7.24
CA ALA A 8 -41.86 -24.69 8.32
C ALA A 8 -41.36 -23.41 9.00
N THR A 9 -42.25 -22.41 9.10
CA THR A 9 -41.92 -21.12 9.69
C THR A 9 -41.88 -21.24 11.21
N ALA A 10 -40.72 -20.93 11.80
CA ALA A 10 -40.56 -20.90 13.25
C ALA A 10 -41.23 -19.65 13.83
N GLU A 11 -42.56 -19.65 13.88
CA GLU A 11 -43.33 -18.59 14.55
C GLU A 11 -42.88 -18.48 16.00
N GLY A 12 -42.47 -17.28 16.42
CA GLY A 12 -41.99 -17.05 17.78
C GLY A 12 -40.46 -17.02 17.95
N LEU A 13 -39.69 -17.42 16.93
CA LEU A 13 -38.22 -17.48 17.00
C LEU A 13 -37.60 -16.14 17.40
N PHE A 14 -38.04 -15.05 16.78
CA PHE A 14 -37.49 -13.71 17.06
C PHE A 14 -37.78 -13.24 18.49
N TYR A 15 -38.92 -13.58 19.08
CA TYR A 15 -39.19 -13.23 20.48
C TYR A 15 -38.23 -13.94 21.43
N GLN A 16 -37.97 -15.23 21.21
CA GLN A 16 -37.01 -15.99 21.98
C GLN A 16 -35.57 -15.47 21.78
N LEU A 17 -35.21 -15.10 20.54
CA LEU A 17 -33.91 -14.49 20.25
C LEU A 17 -33.74 -13.14 20.94
N ILE A 18 -34.77 -12.29 20.96
CA ILE A 18 -34.72 -10.99 21.67
C ILE A 18 -34.43 -11.21 23.15
N VAL A 19 -35.13 -12.15 23.80
CA VAL A 19 -34.93 -12.44 25.22
C VAL A 19 -33.56 -13.05 25.47
N ARG A 20 -33.12 -14.03 24.67
CA ARG A 20 -31.85 -14.73 24.89
C ARG A 20 -30.63 -13.86 24.58
N LEU A 21 -30.72 -13.04 23.54
CA LEU A 21 -29.66 -12.14 23.08
C LEU A 21 -29.75 -10.75 23.73
N HIS A 22 -30.55 -10.57 24.79
CA HIS A 22 -30.65 -9.30 25.52
C HIS A 22 -29.28 -8.81 26.03
N LYS A 23 -28.34 -9.73 26.34
CA LYS A 23 -26.95 -9.42 26.69
C LYS A 23 -26.19 -8.63 25.62
N TYR A 24 -26.61 -8.75 24.36
CA TYR A 24 -26.06 -8.03 23.20
C TYR A 24 -26.99 -6.92 22.71
N SER A 25 -28.05 -6.58 23.43
CA SER A 25 -28.96 -5.50 23.01
C SER A 25 -28.25 -4.14 23.01
N LEU A 26 -28.56 -3.32 22.01
CA LEU A 26 -28.28 -1.89 22.08
C LEU A 26 -28.98 -1.34 23.32
N GLY A 27 -28.26 -0.63 24.19
CA GLY A 27 -28.87 -0.18 25.44
C GLY A 27 -28.91 -1.22 26.56
N ARG A 28 -27.94 -2.14 26.65
CA ARG A 28 -27.79 -3.01 27.84
C ARG A 28 -27.82 -2.27 29.20
N ALA A 29 -27.46 -0.97 29.19
CA ALA A 29 -27.53 -0.08 30.34
C ALA A 29 -28.79 0.80 30.37
N ASP A 30 -29.44 0.99 29.22
CA ASP A 30 -30.66 1.79 29.05
C ASP A 30 -31.63 1.09 28.09
N HIS A 31 -32.71 0.54 28.63
CA HIS A 31 -33.68 -0.27 27.90
C HIS A 31 -34.41 0.53 26.82
N GLN A 32 -34.44 1.87 26.92
CA GLN A 32 -35.04 2.72 25.88
C GLN A 32 -34.20 2.78 24.60
N ALA A 33 -32.90 2.45 24.68
CA ALA A 33 -32.01 2.38 23.53
C ALA A 33 -32.03 1.01 22.83
N SER A 34 -32.81 0.05 23.33
CA SER A 34 -32.99 -1.25 22.68
C SER A 34 -33.83 -1.16 21.43
N VAL A 35 -33.22 -1.52 20.29
CA VAL A 35 -33.86 -1.49 18.98
C VAL A 35 -34.19 -2.90 18.53
N HIS A 36 -35.46 -3.28 18.68
CA HIS A 36 -36.02 -4.53 18.15
C HIS A 36 -37.47 -4.31 17.71
N TRP A 37 -37.94 -5.15 16.79
CA TRP A 37 -39.31 -5.18 16.30
C TRP A 37 -39.70 -6.62 15.96
N GLN A 38 -40.93 -6.84 15.51
CA GLN A 38 -41.48 -8.18 15.28
C GLN A 38 -40.65 -9.07 14.36
N ARG A 39 -39.94 -8.49 13.39
CA ARG A 39 -39.21 -9.22 12.33
C ARG A 39 -37.71 -8.93 12.33
N GLY A 40 -37.18 -8.26 13.34
CA GLY A 40 -35.78 -7.89 13.33
C GLY A 40 -35.30 -7.32 14.64
N LEU A 41 -33.99 -7.38 14.84
CA LEU A 41 -33.34 -6.87 16.03
C LEU A 41 -31.92 -6.41 15.71
N ILE A 42 -31.46 -5.38 16.40
CA ILE A 42 -30.10 -4.87 16.27
C ILE A 42 -29.34 -5.15 17.57
N LEU A 43 -28.13 -5.70 17.43
CA LEU A 43 -27.26 -6.10 18.52
C LEU A 43 -25.91 -5.39 18.43
N GLU A 44 -25.28 -5.22 19.59
CA GLU A 44 -23.92 -4.74 19.75
C GLU A 44 -23.17 -5.61 20.77
N ASP A 45 -22.02 -6.15 20.36
CA ASP A 45 -21.12 -6.89 21.24
C ASP A 45 -20.29 -5.93 22.12
N HIS A 46 -19.69 -6.46 23.19
CA HIS A 46 -18.78 -5.71 24.06
C HIS A 46 -17.56 -5.12 23.32
N THR A 47 -17.20 -5.69 22.17
CA THR A 47 -16.11 -5.21 21.29
C THR A 47 -16.52 -4.09 20.34
N GLY A 48 -17.81 -3.72 20.30
CA GLY A 48 -18.35 -2.76 19.34
C GLY A 48 -18.74 -3.37 17.99
N ALA A 49 -18.74 -4.70 17.86
CA ALA A 49 -19.29 -5.40 16.70
C ALA A 49 -20.81 -5.23 16.66
N ARG A 50 -21.37 -4.78 15.54
CA ARG A 50 -22.82 -4.60 15.38
C ARG A 50 -23.40 -5.68 14.49
N ALA A 51 -24.51 -6.27 14.92
CA ALA A 51 -25.25 -7.25 14.13
C ALA A 51 -26.68 -6.81 13.91
N PHE A 52 -27.19 -7.13 12.74
CA PHE A 52 -28.58 -6.94 12.35
C PHE A 52 -29.15 -8.29 11.93
N LEU A 53 -30.19 -8.73 12.62
CA LEU A 53 -30.91 -9.95 12.31
C LEU A 53 -32.28 -9.57 11.77
N GLU A 54 -32.67 -10.20 10.66
CA GLU A 54 -33.94 -9.95 9.98
C GLU A 54 -34.62 -11.26 9.59
N HIS A 55 -35.93 -11.32 9.80
CA HIS A 55 -36.78 -12.41 9.38
C HIS A 55 -37.27 -12.20 7.94
N MET A 56 -36.82 -13.04 7.01
CA MET A 56 -37.15 -13.00 5.59
C MET A 56 -37.96 -14.25 5.19
N GLY A 57 -39.29 -14.20 5.37
CA GLY A 57 -40.16 -15.32 5.01
C GLY A 57 -39.97 -16.50 5.96
N ASN A 58 -39.20 -17.50 5.55
CA ASN A 58 -38.80 -18.63 6.39
C ASN A 58 -37.34 -18.55 6.87
N ASP A 59 -36.56 -17.63 6.31
CA ASP A 59 -35.12 -17.58 6.52
C ASP A 59 -34.76 -16.46 7.50
N VAL A 60 -33.73 -16.70 8.31
CA VAL A 60 -33.14 -15.68 9.18
C VAL A 60 -31.88 -15.16 8.51
N ARG A 61 -31.88 -13.86 8.18
CA ARG A 61 -30.71 -13.19 7.62
C ARG A 61 -29.93 -12.51 8.74
N ILE A 62 -28.67 -12.89 8.89
CA ILE A 62 -27.75 -12.28 9.85
C ILE A 62 -26.75 -11.43 9.07
N ARG A 63 -26.61 -10.15 9.43
CA ARG A 63 -25.62 -9.23 8.89
C ARG A 63 -24.77 -8.69 10.02
N VAL A 64 -23.46 -8.84 9.93
CA VAL A 64 -22.52 -8.38 10.95
C VAL A 64 -21.59 -7.33 10.36
N ARG A 65 -21.38 -6.24 11.08
CA ARG A 65 -20.40 -5.20 10.78
C ARG A 65 -19.43 -5.06 11.95
N SER A 66 -18.18 -5.42 11.72
CA SER A 66 -17.09 -5.37 12.70
C SER A 66 -15.74 -5.36 11.98
N LEU A 67 -14.67 -5.07 12.73
CA LEU A 67 -13.29 -5.30 12.28
C LEU A 67 -13.00 -6.80 12.12
N TYR A 68 -13.63 -7.64 12.95
CA TYR A 68 -13.51 -9.10 12.91
C TYR A 68 -14.91 -9.73 12.99
N PRO A 69 -15.62 -9.86 11.86
CA PRO A 69 -17.02 -10.29 11.85
C PRO A 69 -17.19 -11.78 12.19
N GLU A 70 -16.19 -12.61 11.92
CA GLU A 70 -16.25 -14.07 12.03
C GLU A 70 -16.66 -14.56 13.42
N ARG A 71 -16.03 -14.04 14.47
CA ARG A 71 -16.29 -14.45 15.85
C ARG A 71 -17.75 -14.20 16.24
N PHE A 72 -18.26 -13.00 15.95
CA PHE A 72 -19.60 -12.62 16.35
C PHE A 72 -20.67 -13.28 15.46
N LEU A 73 -20.39 -13.42 14.16
CA LEU A 73 -21.26 -14.16 13.24
C LEU A 73 -21.37 -15.64 13.66
N ALA A 74 -20.25 -16.30 13.95
CA ALA A 74 -20.25 -17.70 14.41
C ALA A 74 -21.04 -17.88 15.71
N ALA A 75 -20.86 -16.97 16.68
CA ALA A 75 -21.60 -17.00 17.93
C ALA A 75 -23.12 -16.85 17.73
N LEU A 76 -23.55 -15.90 16.88
CA LEU A 76 -24.96 -15.69 16.58
C LEU A 76 -25.57 -16.86 15.81
N THR A 77 -24.86 -17.38 14.81
CA THR A 77 -25.31 -18.55 14.04
C THR A 77 -25.48 -19.76 14.94
N TYR A 78 -24.55 -20.00 15.87
CA TYR A 78 -24.65 -21.09 16.84
C TYR A 78 -25.86 -20.93 17.76
N GLU A 79 -26.08 -19.74 18.33
CA GLU A 79 -27.24 -19.48 19.22
C GLU A 79 -28.57 -19.66 18.48
N VAL A 80 -28.67 -19.20 17.23
CA VAL A 80 -29.88 -19.39 16.40
C VAL A 80 -30.09 -20.86 16.07
N GLN A 81 -29.05 -21.55 15.61
CA GLN A 81 -29.13 -22.98 15.29
C GLN A 81 -29.55 -23.79 16.51
N TRP A 82 -28.90 -23.57 17.65
CA TRP A 82 -29.22 -24.25 18.90
C TRP A 82 -30.66 -23.99 19.32
N LEU A 83 -31.14 -22.75 19.23
CA LEU A 83 -32.51 -22.40 19.61
C LEU A 83 -33.54 -23.09 18.72
N VAL A 84 -33.27 -23.20 17.41
CA VAL A 84 -34.16 -23.88 16.48
C VAL A 84 -34.20 -25.38 16.77
N GLU A 85 -33.04 -26.02 16.97
CA GLU A 85 -32.93 -27.47 17.20
C GLU A 85 -33.50 -27.90 18.56
N ASP A 86 -33.29 -27.09 19.61
CA ASP A 86 -33.76 -27.40 20.97
C ASP A 86 -35.26 -27.15 21.13
N PHE A 87 -35.76 -26.01 20.66
CA PHE A 87 -37.15 -25.62 20.87
C PHE A 87 -38.10 -26.33 19.88
N TRP A 88 -37.72 -26.48 18.61
CA TRP A 88 -38.52 -27.18 17.60
C TRP A 88 -37.93 -28.53 17.27
N LYS A 89 -38.25 -29.52 18.09
CA LYS A 89 -37.83 -30.91 17.90
C LYS A 89 -38.20 -31.42 16.50
N GLY A 90 -37.19 -31.75 15.70
CA GLY A 90 -37.35 -32.28 14.35
C GLY A 90 -37.17 -31.27 13.22
N MET A 91 -37.03 -29.98 13.52
CA MET A 91 -36.61 -28.99 12.52
C MET A 91 -35.09 -28.97 12.37
N ARG A 92 -34.61 -28.96 11.13
CA ARG A 92 -33.17 -28.83 10.83
C ARG A 92 -32.89 -27.41 10.34
N CYS A 93 -31.97 -26.72 11.00
CA CYS A 93 -31.50 -25.42 10.55
C CYS A 93 -30.34 -25.62 9.56
N GLN A 94 -30.52 -25.18 8.31
CA GLN A 94 -29.45 -25.18 7.31
C GLN A 94 -28.81 -23.79 7.25
N VAL A 95 -27.50 -23.73 7.48
CA VAL A 95 -26.73 -22.48 7.36
C VAL A 95 -26.33 -22.29 5.90
N THR A 96 -26.73 -21.17 5.33
CA THR A 96 -26.42 -20.81 3.94
C THR A 96 -25.66 -19.49 3.82
N VAL A 97 -24.85 -19.38 2.78
CA VAL A 97 -24.01 -18.21 2.46
C VAL A 97 -24.41 -17.67 1.08
N PRO A 98 -24.58 -16.35 0.90
CA PRO A 98 -24.90 -15.77 -0.39
C PRO A 98 -23.72 -15.82 -1.36
N CYS A 99 -24.04 -15.84 -2.64
CA CYS A 99 -23.07 -15.69 -3.72
C CYS A 99 -22.34 -14.34 -3.66
N LEU A 100 -21.01 -14.37 -3.82
CA LEU A 100 -20.14 -13.19 -3.80
C LEU A 100 -19.83 -12.62 -5.19
N ALA A 101 -20.32 -13.25 -6.26
CA ALA A 101 -20.19 -12.73 -7.62
C ALA A 101 -20.66 -11.26 -7.66
N GLY A 102 -19.88 -10.36 -8.27
CA GLY A 102 -20.19 -8.92 -8.33
C GLY A 102 -21.45 -8.54 -9.13
N LYS A 103 -22.24 -9.53 -9.56
CA LYS A 103 -23.54 -9.40 -10.22
C LYS A 103 -24.65 -9.69 -9.20
N PRO A 104 -25.87 -9.16 -9.36
CA PRO A 104 -26.99 -9.50 -8.49
C PRO A 104 -27.37 -10.98 -8.67
N CYS A 105 -26.73 -11.83 -7.88
CA CYS A 105 -26.97 -13.26 -7.86
C CYS A 105 -27.66 -13.62 -6.54
N ASN A 106 -28.82 -14.29 -6.64
CA ASN A 106 -29.56 -14.80 -5.48
C ASN A 106 -29.16 -16.23 -5.11
N GLY A 107 -28.02 -16.71 -5.62
CA GLY A 107 -27.50 -18.03 -5.30
C GLY A 107 -27.12 -18.13 -3.82
N LEU A 108 -27.56 -19.21 -3.18
CA LEU A 108 -27.24 -19.55 -1.80
C LEU A 108 -26.44 -20.86 -1.79
N PHE A 109 -25.39 -20.91 -0.99
CA PHE A 109 -24.54 -22.07 -0.81
C PHE A 109 -24.75 -22.66 0.59
N GLU A 110 -24.95 -23.96 0.69
CA GLU A 110 -25.02 -24.64 1.98
C GLU A 110 -23.61 -24.83 2.55
N VAL A 111 -23.38 -24.31 3.75
CA VAL A 111 -22.05 -24.32 4.39
C VAL A 111 -21.55 -25.75 4.62
N GLY A 112 -22.44 -26.69 4.95
CA GLY A 112 -22.08 -28.10 5.11
C GLY A 112 -21.43 -28.69 3.86
N LYS A 113 -22.05 -28.49 2.69
CA LYS A 113 -21.53 -28.97 1.39
C LYS A 113 -20.21 -28.32 1.01
N LEU A 114 -20.03 -27.03 1.36
CA LEU A 114 -18.76 -26.34 1.14
C LEU A 114 -17.62 -26.94 1.99
N ILE A 115 -17.91 -27.27 3.25
CA ILE A 115 -16.93 -27.91 4.15
C ILE A 115 -16.56 -29.32 3.65
N GLU A 116 -17.55 -30.10 3.20
CA GLU A 116 -17.32 -31.42 2.60
C GLU A 116 -16.45 -31.31 1.34
N SER A 117 -16.81 -30.42 0.42
CA SER A 117 -16.02 -30.18 -0.80
C SER A 117 -14.59 -29.72 -0.51
N LYS A 118 -14.40 -28.91 0.55
CA LYS A 118 -13.06 -28.50 1.02
C LYS A 118 -12.26 -29.70 1.56
N ARG A 119 -12.91 -30.63 2.27
CA ARG A 119 -12.27 -31.86 2.76
C ARG A 119 -11.84 -32.78 1.62
N ASP A 120 -12.62 -32.83 0.55
CA ASP A 120 -12.32 -33.60 -0.67
C ASP A 120 -11.20 -32.97 -1.52
N GLY A 121 -10.69 -31.80 -1.14
CA GLY A 121 -9.57 -31.14 -1.79
C GLY A 121 -9.93 -30.22 -2.96
N TYR A 122 -11.22 -29.93 -3.16
CA TYR A 122 -11.66 -28.99 -4.19
C TYR A 122 -11.75 -27.57 -3.61
N PRO A 123 -10.92 -26.60 -4.04
CA PRO A 123 -10.92 -25.25 -3.49
C PRO A 123 -12.00 -24.33 -4.07
N LYS A 124 -12.68 -24.78 -5.14
CA LYS A 124 -13.69 -24.00 -5.85
C LYS A 124 -15.02 -24.76 -5.92
N TYR A 125 -16.11 -24.03 -5.78
CA TYR A 125 -17.47 -24.57 -5.87
C TYR A 125 -18.30 -23.73 -6.85
N PRO A 126 -19.01 -24.35 -7.82
CA PRO A 126 -19.81 -23.62 -8.80
C PRO A 126 -21.11 -23.11 -8.20
N CYS A 127 -21.51 -21.87 -8.52
CA CYS A 127 -22.80 -21.34 -8.12
C CYS A 127 -23.95 -22.01 -8.87
N PRO A 128 -25.05 -22.44 -8.20
CA PRO A 128 -26.18 -23.06 -8.89
C PRO A 128 -26.97 -22.09 -9.80
N VAL A 129 -26.81 -20.78 -9.63
CA VAL A 129 -27.57 -19.76 -10.38
C VAL A 129 -26.72 -19.11 -11.47
N CYS A 130 -25.54 -18.58 -11.13
CA CYS A 130 -24.68 -17.92 -12.11
C CYS A 130 -23.65 -18.85 -12.77
N ASN A 131 -23.54 -20.11 -12.34
CA ASN A 131 -22.55 -21.09 -12.81
C ASN A 131 -21.08 -20.62 -12.72
N GLU A 132 -20.82 -19.58 -11.92
CA GLU A 132 -19.48 -19.06 -11.69
C GLU A 132 -18.79 -19.84 -10.57
N TRP A 133 -17.54 -20.22 -10.82
CA TRP A 133 -16.71 -20.95 -9.87
C TRP A 133 -16.17 -20.00 -8.80
N GLN A 134 -16.60 -20.17 -7.56
CA GLN A 134 -16.20 -19.33 -6.43
C GLN A 134 -15.27 -20.08 -5.49
N ASN A 135 -14.34 -19.35 -4.86
CA ASN A 135 -13.43 -19.92 -3.88
C ASN A 135 -14.18 -20.22 -2.58
N ILE A 136 -14.02 -21.44 -2.07
CA ILE A 136 -14.72 -21.88 -0.84
C ILE A 136 -14.29 -21.06 0.38
N GLU A 137 -13.01 -20.70 0.51
CA GLU A 137 -12.56 -19.89 1.65
C GLU A 137 -13.18 -18.50 1.64
N GLN A 138 -13.23 -17.85 0.47
CA GLN A 138 -13.88 -16.54 0.34
C GLN A 138 -15.36 -16.59 0.73
N LEU A 139 -16.08 -17.64 0.30
CA LEU A 139 -17.46 -17.88 0.69
C LEU A 139 -17.60 -18.07 2.21
N LEU A 140 -16.77 -18.93 2.81
CA LEU A 140 -16.83 -19.20 4.26
C LEU A 140 -16.50 -17.95 5.10
N HIS A 141 -15.57 -17.12 4.65
CA HIS A 141 -15.24 -15.86 5.32
C HIS A 141 -16.26 -14.73 5.03
N ASN A 142 -17.23 -14.96 4.13
CA ASN A 142 -18.14 -13.91 3.60
C ASN A 142 -17.38 -12.65 3.15
N ALA A 143 -16.13 -12.82 2.73
CA ALA A 143 -15.27 -11.72 2.33
C ALA A 143 -15.30 -11.65 0.79
N PRO A 144 -15.96 -10.64 0.19
CA PRO A 144 -15.69 -10.37 -1.22
C PRO A 144 -14.19 -10.11 -1.38
N GLU A 145 -13.62 -10.37 -2.57
CA GLU A 145 -12.28 -9.87 -2.91
C GLU A 145 -12.18 -8.44 -2.39
N ALA A 146 -11.22 -8.23 -1.48
CA ALA A 146 -11.10 -7.01 -0.71
C ALA A 146 -11.33 -5.84 -1.67
N ARG A 147 -12.42 -5.10 -1.47
CA ARG A 147 -12.49 -3.76 -2.05
C ARG A 147 -11.18 -3.11 -1.62
N PRO A 148 -10.37 -2.57 -2.56
CA PRO A 148 -9.13 -1.93 -2.19
C PRO A 148 -9.47 -0.99 -1.05
N SER A 149 -8.73 -1.14 0.04
CA SER A 149 -9.03 -0.36 1.24
C SER A 149 -9.09 1.12 0.84
N PRO A 150 -9.97 1.94 1.43
CA PRO A 150 -9.97 3.38 1.14
C PRO A 150 -8.58 4.01 1.31
N LEU A 151 -7.75 3.41 2.17
CA LEU A 151 -6.35 3.74 2.35
C LEU A 151 -5.50 3.40 1.11
N GLU A 152 -5.68 2.25 0.48
CA GLU A 152 -4.99 1.88 -0.76
C GLU A 152 -5.41 2.76 -1.95
N GLU A 153 -6.68 3.15 -2.05
CA GLU A 153 -7.13 4.12 -3.07
C GLU A 153 -6.49 5.51 -2.85
N LEU A 154 -6.44 5.98 -1.60
CA LEU A 154 -5.77 7.23 -1.25
C LEU A 154 -4.25 7.17 -1.49
N LEU A 155 -3.60 6.06 -1.13
CA LEU A 155 -2.18 5.84 -1.37
C LEU A 155 -1.87 5.72 -2.87
N ALA A 156 -2.78 5.12 -3.66
CA ALA A 156 -2.63 5.06 -5.12
C ALA A 156 -2.74 6.46 -5.76
N ALA A 157 -3.65 7.31 -5.28
CA ALA A 157 -3.78 8.70 -5.73
C ALA A 157 -2.54 9.54 -5.36
N ASP A 158 -2.08 9.43 -4.11
CA ASP A 158 -0.92 10.17 -3.59
C ASP A 158 0.40 9.75 -4.25
N ARG A 159 0.52 8.46 -4.61
CA ARG A 159 1.68 7.92 -5.31
C ARG A 159 1.89 8.56 -6.69
N GLU A 160 0.82 8.89 -7.40
CA GLU A 160 0.90 9.49 -8.73
C GLU A 160 1.26 10.98 -8.66
N GLU A 161 0.82 11.68 -7.62
CA GLU A 161 1.21 13.06 -7.34
C GLU A 161 2.68 13.15 -6.91
N THR A 162 3.10 12.27 -5.99
CA THR A 162 4.49 12.16 -5.54
C THR A 162 5.43 11.83 -6.72
N ARG A 163 5.03 10.93 -7.61
CA ARG A 163 5.79 10.59 -8.82
C ARG A 163 5.94 11.79 -9.75
N ARG A 164 4.90 12.59 -9.94
CA ARG A 164 4.96 13.82 -10.74
C ARG A 164 5.91 14.86 -10.12
N MET A 165 5.86 15.07 -8.80
CA MET A 165 6.78 15.98 -8.12
C MET A 165 8.24 15.53 -8.26
N LEU A 166 8.53 14.24 -8.05
CA LEU A 166 9.89 13.69 -8.19
C LEU A 166 10.45 13.85 -9.61
N LEU A 167 9.61 13.64 -10.64
CA LEU A 167 9.99 13.88 -12.03
C LEU A 167 10.24 15.36 -12.32
N GLY A 168 9.54 16.27 -11.63
CA GLY A 168 9.78 17.71 -11.69
C GLY A 168 11.12 18.10 -11.08
N VAL A 169 11.41 17.62 -9.86
CA VAL A 169 12.68 17.87 -9.16
C VAL A 169 13.87 17.34 -9.98
N ARG A 170 13.75 16.13 -10.55
CA ARG A 170 14.80 15.56 -11.41
C ARG A 170 15.09 16.43 -12.63
N ARG A 171 14.06 17.02 -13.26
CA ARG A 171 14.25 17.93 -14.40
C ARG A 171 14.92 19.24 -13.97
N GLN A 172 14.56 19.79 -12.81
CA GLN A 172 15.16 21.00 -12.28
C GLN A 172 16.65 20.80 -11.95
N LEU A 173 17.01 19.66 -11.34
CA LEU A 173 18.40 19.30 -11.07
C LEU A 173 19.21 19.17 -12.35
N GLY A 174 18.69 18.47 -13.37
CA GLY A 174 19.39 18.36 -14.67
C GLY A 174 19.58 19.72 -15.36
N ALA A 175 18.62 20.63 -15.24
CA ALA A 175 18.75 21.98 -15.79
C ALA A 175 19.78 22.84 -15.02
N GLN A 176 19.87 22.67 -13.69
CA GLN A 176 20.90 23.33 -12.88
C GLN A 176 22.30 22.80 -13.21
N GLU A 177 22.45 21.48 -13.34
CA GLU A 177 23.72 20.84 -13.69
C GLU A 177 24.24 21.32 -15.06
N ALA A 178 23.36 21.38 -16.07
CA ALA A 178 23.70 21.92 -17.39
C ALA A 178 24.15 23.40 -17.33
N ARG A 179 23.49 24.22 -16.48
CA ARG A 179 23.88 25.62 -16.27
C ARG A 179 25.23 25.76 -15.56
N ILE A 180 25.51 24.89 -14.60
CA ILE A 180 26.78 24.89 -13.86
C ILE A 180 27.91 24.46 -14.80
N MET A 181 27.75 23.36 -15.54
CA MET A 181 28.76 22.92 -16.50
C MET A 181 29.05 23.96 -17.59
N GLY A 182 28.01 24.57 -18.17
CA GLY A 182 28.21 25.63 -19.17
C GLY A 182 28.93 26.88 -18.63
N ARG A 183 28.81 27.20 -17.33
CA ARG A 183 29.60 28.26 -16.69
C ARG A 183 31.08 27.87 -16.57
N PHE A 184 31.37 26.61 -16.26
CA PHE A 184 32.75 26.12 -16.19
C PHE A 184 33.44 26.14 -17.55
N ASP A 185 32.75 25.72 -18.62
CA ASP A 185 33.30 25.78 -19.99
C ASP A 185 33.69 27.21 -20.40
N GLY A 186 32.89 28.20 -20.01
CA GLY A 186 33.17 29.62 -20.26
C GLY A 186 34.38 30.14 -19.48
N VAL A 187 34.54 29.71 -18.22
CA VAL A 187 35.72 30.04 -17.40
C VAL A 187 36.97 29.41 -17.98
N ASP A 188 36.90 28.17 -18.46
CA ASP A 188 38.04 27.49 -19.10
C ASP A 188 38.45 28.15 -20.41
N ALA A 189 37.48 28.59 -21.23
CA ALA A 189 37.77 29.35 -22.44
C ALA A 189 38.42 30.71 -22.14
N ALA A 190 37.93 31.43 -21.13
CA ALA A 190 38.53 32.69 -20.68
C ALA A 190 39.93 32.48 -20.10
N GLY A 191 40.14 31.42 -19.32
CA GLY A 191 41.44 31.03 -18.77
C GLY A 191 42.46 30.72 -19.85
N ARG A 192 42.08 29.96 -20.89
CA ARG A 192 42.93 29.70 -22.06
C ARG A 192 43.31 30.99 -22.78
N GLY A 193 42.34 31.89 -23.01
CA GLY A 193 42.60 33.17 -23.66
C GLY A 193 43.54 34.09 -22.87
N LEU A 194 43.48 34.07 -21.53
CA LEU A 194 44.40 34.83 -20.69
C LEU A 194 45.82 34.27 -20.77
N MET A 195 45.98 32.94 -20.72
CA MET A 195 47.29 32.28 -20.83
C MET A 195 47.97 32.58 -22.17
N SER A 196 47.24 32.51 -23.29
CA SER A 196 47.80 32.85 -24.60
C SER A 196 48.23 34.32 -24.70
N LYS A 197 47.56 35.25 -24.01
CA LYS A 197 47.98 36.66 -23.94
C LYS A 197 49.25 36.86 -23.12
N VAL A 198 49.38 36.13 -22.01
CA VAL A 198 50.59 36.16 -21.17
C VAL A 198 51.78 35.58 -21.92
N GLU A 199 51.61 34.45 -22.61
CA GLU A 199 52.64 33.85 -23.46
C GLU A 199 53.06 34.81 -24.59
N GLY A 200 52.11 35.44 -25.28
CA GLY A 200 52.43 36.42 -26.33
C GLY A 200 53.17 37.65 -25.80
N ALA A 201 52.81 38.15 -24.61
CA ALA A 201 53.52 39.25 -23.96
C ALA A 201 54.95 38.85 -23.55
N TYR A 202 55.12 37.64 -23.03
CA TYR A 202 56.43 37.09 -22.68
C TYR A 202 57.33 36.93 -23.90
N ASP A 203 56.82 36.35 -24.99
CA ASP A 203 57.57 36.16 -26.23
C ASP A 203 58.00 37.49 -26.87
N ASN A 204 57.15 38.51 -26.79
CA ASN A 204 57.48 39.85 -27.26
C ASN A 204 58.58 40.49 -26.42
N LEU A 205 58.53 40.34 -25.10
CA LEU A 205 59.59 40.80 -24.19
C LEU A 205 60.92 40.08 -24.47
N MET A 206 60.88 38.77 -24.63
CA MET A 206 62.06 37.97 -24.95
C MET A 206 62.65 38.32 -26.32
N ARG A 207 61.82 38.62 -27.33
CA ARG A 207 62.31 39.12 -28.62
C ARG A 207 62.97 40.49 -28.49
N ALA A 208 62.39 41.42 -27.75
CA ALA A 208 62.97 42.75 -27.56
C ALA A 208 64.35 42.69 -26.87
N LEU A 209 64.48 41.86 -25.83
CA LEU A 209 65.75 41.66 -25.11
C LEU A 209 66.81 40.95 -25.97
N VAL A 210 66.40 40.03 -26.86
CA VAL A 210 67.31 39.33 -27.77
C VAL A 210 67.78 40.24 -28.91
N ASP A 211 66.95 41.18 -29.36
CA ASP A 211 67.32 42.15 -30.40
C ASP A 211 68.32 43.20 -29.88
N GLU A 212 68.11 43.69 -28.65
CA GLU A 212 69.08 44.57 -27.96
C GLU A 212 70.44 43.89 -27.74
N ALA A 213 70.45 42.57 -27.50
CA ALA A 213 71.67 41.78 -27.38
C ALA A 213 72.34 41.45 -28.73
N LYS A 214 71.69 41.74 -29.86
CA LYS A 214 72.22 41.48 -31.20
C LYS A 214 73.06 42.63 -31.75
N GLU A 215 72.80 43.87 -31.32
CA GLU A 215 73.53 45.09 -31.76
C GLU A 215 74.41 45.77 -30.69
N GLY A 216 74.50 45.23 -29.47
CA GLY A 216 75.44 45.72 -28.45
C GLY A 216 76.89 45.19 -28.63
N PRO A 217 77.95 45.99 -28.42
CA PRO A 217 79.33 45.56 -28.61
C PRO A 217 79.73 44.47 -27.60
N ARG A 218 80.17 43.31 -28.13
CA ARG A 218 80.58 42.14 -27.33
C ARG A 218 81.93 42.37 -26.67
N LEU A 219 81.94 42.62 -25.35
CA LEU A 219 83.14 42.55 -24.52
C LEU A 219 83.13 41.23 -23.73
N PHE A 220 83.88 40.24 -24.23
CA PHE A 220 84.35 39.15 -23.40
C PHE A 220 85.57 39.62 -22.62
N ARG A 221 85.57 39.43 -21.29
CA ARG A 221 86.62 38.73 -20.52
C ARG A 221 86.35 38.86 -19.02
N GLY A 222 86.52 37.74 -18.32
CA GLY A 222 87.27 37.76 -17.06
C GLY A 222 86.51 37.35 -15.80
N CYS A 223 86.71 36.07 -15.46
CA CYS A 223 87.20 35.63 -14.14
C CYS A 223 86.26 35.54 -12.92
N LEU A 224 86.37 34.35 -12.32
CA LEU A 224 86.26 33.99 -10.90
C LEU A 224 84.86 34.16 -10.29
N GLY A 225 84.15 33.06 -9.99
CA GLY A 225 84.36 32.30 -8.75
C GLY A 225 83.73 33.12 -7.61
N THR A 226 82.65 32.74 -6.93
CA THR A 226 82.31 31.47 -6.32
C THR A 226 80.93 31.63 -5.65
N HIS A 227 80.15 30.55 -5.62
CA HIS A 227 79.10 30.19 -4.65
C HIS A 227 78.14 31.26 -4.11
N PHE A 228 76.83 31.03 -4.28
CA PHE A 228 76.04 30.40 -3.20
C PHE A 228 74.71 29.83 -3.73
N ARG A 229 74.34 28.69 -3.15
CA ARG A 229 73.11 27.93 -3.38
C ARG A 229 71.92 28.71 -2.81
N ASN A 230 70.77 28.62 -3.47
CA ASN A 230 69.58 28.10 -2.78
C ASN A 230 68.67 27.36 -3.75
N SER A 231 68.52 26.07 -3.47
CA SER A 231 67.63 25.13 -4.11
C SER A 231 66.21 25.32 -3.60
N LEU A 232 65.30 25.70 -4.49
CA LEU A 232 63.89 25.34 -4.36
C LEU A 232 63.72 24.00 -5.07
N LYS A 233 63.29 22.95 -4.36
CA LYS A 233 62.69 21.77 -4.99
C LYS A 233 61.38 21.41 -4.33
N ILE A 234 60.39 21.44 -5.21
CA ILE A 234 59.01 21.00 -5.12
C ILE A 234 58.94 19.49 -4.83
N GLY A 235 57.87 19.08 -4.15
CA GLY A 235 57.35 17.71 -4.18
C GLY A 235 56.94 17.25 -2.79
N ARG A 236 55.84 16.51 -2.59
CA ARG A 236 54.90 15.89 -3.52
C ARG A 236 53.71 15.42 -2.66
N LEU A 237 52.55 15.33 -3.30
CA LEU A 237 51.40 14.52 -2.89
C LEU A 237 51.79 13.14 -2.36
N ASP A 238 50.99 12.68 -1.40
CA ASP A 238 50.60 11.28 -1.09
C ASP A 238 50.08 11.31 0.37
N LYS A 239 48.96 10.73 0.81
CA LYS A 239 48.07 9.66 0.35
C LYS A 239 46.80 9.79 1.21
N ILE A 240 45.61 9.66 0.61
CA ILE A 240 44.74 8.49 0.79
C ILE A 240 44.42 8.19 2.26
N ASN A 241 43.20 8.58 2.64
CA ASN A 241 42.42 8.05 3.76
C ASN A 241 42.45 6.52 3.79
N PRO A 242 42.39 5.91 4.97
CA PRO A 242 41.20 5.11 5.21
C PRO A 242 40.64 5.22 6.63
N LEU A 243 39.32 5.18 6.68
CA LEU A 243 38.51 4.48 7.68
C LEU A 243 38.67 4.91 9.14
N PHE A 244 37.72 5.73 9.61
CA PHE A 244 36.74 5.36 10.65
C PHE A 244 35.43 6.14 10.40
#